data_AF-A0AAW2JE61-F1
#
_entry.id   AF-A0AAW2JE61-F1
#
_cell.length_a   1.000
_cell.length_b   1.000
_cell.length_c   1.000
_cell.angle_alpha   90.00
_cell.angle_beta   90.00
_cell.angle_gamma   90.00
#
_symmetry.space_group_name_H-M   'P 1'
#
loop_
_entity.id
_entity.type
_entity.pdbx_description
1 polymer ?
#
loop_
_entity_poly.entity_id
_entity_poly.type
_entity_poly.pdbx_seq_one_letter_code
_entity_poly.pdbx_strand_id
1 'polypeptide(L)'
;MQSVGRILRTLEVASRFQINLQKSFVAYSKNFPAKGQEALAAILGIRVVTKHEKYLGIPAVVGQSKREVFSTLRTEYGQDSRVGSAKLFHRPTR
;
A
#
# COMPACT_ATOMS: atom_id res chain seq x y z
N MET A 1 8.63 2.88 27.38
CA MET A 1 8.25 2.77 25.96
C MET A 1 7.36 3.95 25.59
N GLN A 2 7.63 4.65 24.48
CA GLN A 2 6.75 5.71 24.00
C GLN A 2 5.50 5.08 23.36
N SER A 3 4.31 5.62 23.62
CA SER A 3 3.07 5.15 22.98
C SER A 3 3.05 5.55 21.51
N VAL A 4 2.51 4.69 20.64
CA VAL A 4 2.49 4.92 19.18
C VAL A 4 1.80 6.24 18.82
N GLY A 5 0.71 6.59 19.50
CA GLY A 5 0.02 7.88 19.31
C GLY A 5 0.91 9.10 19.62
N ARG A 6 1.84 9.00 20.59
CA ARG A 6 2.76 10.09 20.91
C ARG A 6 3.79 10.30 19.79
N ILE A 7 4.24 9.23 19.15
CA ILE A 7 5.16 9.29 18.00
C ILE A 7 4.49 9.98 16.82
N LEU A 8 3.27 9.57 16.48
CA LEU A 8 2.51 10.18 15.39
C LEU A 8 2.30 11.68 15.63
N ARG A 9 1.93 12.07 16.86
CA ARG A 9 1.78 13.50 17.21
C ARG A 9 3.07 14.29 17.06
N THR A 10 4.21 13.72 17.46
CA THR A 10 5.52 14.37 17.26
C THR A 10 5.82 14.55 15.78
N LEU A 11 5.51 13.55 14.95
CA LEU A 11 5.68 13.64 13.50
C LEU A 11 4.76 14.70 12.89
N GLU A 12 3.51 14.81 13.33
CA GLU A 12 2.59 15.86 12.88
C GLU A 12 3.14 17.26 13.18
N VAL A 13 3.61 17.48 14.41
CA VAL A 13 4.15 18.78 14.83
C VAL A 13 5.45 19.10 14.08
N ALA A 14 6.35 18.13 13.94
CA ALA A 14 7.63 18.32 13.27
C ALA A 14 7.48 18.52 11.76
N SER A 15 6.56 17.79 11.11
CA SER A 15 6.30 17.89 9.67
C SER A 15 5.32 18.99 9.30
N ARG A 16 4.55 19.50 10.28
CA ARG A 16 3.43 20.45 10.10
C ARG A 16 2.31 19.92 9.22
N PHE A 17 2.20 18.60 9.06
CA PHE A 17 1.10 17.95 8.37
C PHE A 17 0.23 17.19 9.37
N GLN A 18 -1.08 17.21 9.17
CA GLN A 18 -2.01 16.38 9.92
C GLN A 18 -2.08 14.98 9.31
N ILE A 19 -2.00 13.96 10.14
CA ILE A 19 -2.13 12.57 9.70
C ILE A 19 -3.62 12.24 9.59
N ASN A 20 -4.05 11.85 8.39
CA ASN A 20 -5.41 11.39 8.17
C ASN A 20 -5.57 9.92 8.60
N LEU A 21 -5.91 9.70 9.87
CA LEU A 21 -6.10 8.36 10.42
C LEU A 21 -7.30 7.62 9.78
N GLN A 22 -8.31 8.35 9.27
CA GLN A 22 -9.47 7.76 8.59
C GLN A 22 -9.10 7.12 7.24
N LYS A 23 -8.10 7.67 6.55
CA LYS A 23 -7.53 7.11 5.31
C LYS A 23 -6.34 6.19 5.54
N SER A 24 -5.88 6.11 6.78
CA SER A 24 -4.78 5.23 7.17
C SER A 24 -5.30 3.84 7.46
N PHE A 25 -4.42 2.86 7.35
CA PHE A 25 -4.72 1.46 7.63
C PHE A 25 -3.55 0.82 8.36
N VAL A 26 -3.83 -0.17 9.19
CA VAL A 26 -2.81 -0.97 9.87
C VAL A 26 -2.90 -2.41 9.39
N ALA A 27 -1.75 -2.95 8.98
CA ALA A 27 -1.57 -4.36 8.67
C ALA A 27 -0.56 -4.97 9.65
N TYR A 28 -0.80 -6.22 10.04
CA TYR A 28 0.02 -6.93 11.02
C TYR A 28 0.80 -8.07 10.37
N SER A 29 1.99 -8.35 10.88
CA SER A 29 2.72 -9.56 10.52
C SER A 29 2.09 -10.78 11.20
N LYS A 30 2.32 -11.97 10.64
CA LYS A 30 1.77 -13.23 11.17
C LYS A 30 2.18 -13.52 12.62
N ASN A 31 3.32 -12.99 13.05
CA ASN A 31 3.90 -13.27 14.37
C ASN A 31 3.45 -12.25 15.45
N PHE A 32 2.57 -11.31 15.11
CA PHE A 32 2.16 -10.26 16.03
C PHE A 32 0.91 -10.68 16.82
N PRO A 33 0.94 -10.67 18.17
CA PRO A 33 -0.13 -11.24 19.00
C PRO A 33 -1.45 -10.47 18.86
N ALA A 34 -2.57 -11.19 18.79
CA ALA A 34 -3.92 -10.62 18.59
C ALA A 34 -4.27 -9.54 19.62
N LYS A 35 -3.93 -9.76 20.91
CA LYS A 35 -4.12 -8.76 21.97
C LYS A 35 -3.41 -7.42 21.68
N GLY A 36 -2.22 -7.48 21.07
CA GLY A 36 -1.49 -6.30 20.63
C GLY A 36 -2.13 -5.62 19.43
N GLN A 37 -2.75 -6.39 18.54
CA GLN A 37 -3.47 -5.86 17.36
C GLN A 37 -4.68 -5.05 17.79
N GLU A 38 -5.49 -5.60 18.69
CA GLU A 38 -6.66 -4.92 19.25
C GLU A 38 -6.27 -3.67 20.01
N ALA A 39 -5.23 -3.75 20.85
CA ALA A 39 -4.73 -2.60 21.59
C ALA A 39 -4.22 -1.49 20.66
N LEU A 40 -3.46 -1.82 19.62
CA LEU A 40 -2.95 -0.82 18.67
C LEU A 40 -4.07 -0.20 17.83
N ALA A 41 -5.02 -1.02 17.36
CA ALA A 41 -6.18 -0.54 16.63
C ALA A 41 -7.04 0.41 17.48
N ALA A 42 -7.25 0.08 18.76
CA ALA A 42 -7.99 0.93 19.70
C ALA A 42 -7.27 2.25 19.98
N ILE A 43 -5.94 2.23 20.16
CA ILE A 43 -5.13 3.44 20.38
C ILE A 43 -5.20 4.39 19.18
N LEU A 44 -5.21 3.85 17.96
CA LEU A 44 -5.15 4.65 16.74
C LEU A 44 -6.52 4.97 16.14
N GLY A 45 -7.57 4.24 16.50
CA GLY A 45 -8.91 4.38 15.92
C GLY A 45 -8.96 4.05 14.42
N ILE A 46 -8.02 3.20 13.94
CA ILE A 46 -7.83 2.88 12.53
C ILE A 46 -8.49 1.54 12.18
N ARG A 47 -9.01 1.42 10.95
CA ARG A 47 -9.46 0.14 10.39
C ARG A 47 -8.29 -0.82 10.18
N VAL A 48 -8.40 -2.01 10.77
CA VAL A 48 -7.47 -3.12 10.52
C VAL A 48 -7.80 -3.74 9.16
N VAL A 49 -6.79 -3.90 8.31
CA VAL A 49 -6.91 -4.58 7.03
C VAL A 49 -5.92 -5.72 6.95
N THR A 50 -6.34 -6.83 6.35
CA THR A 50 -5.49 -8.03 6.16
C THR A 50 -4.46 -7.85 5.05
N LYS A 51 -4.73 -7.00 4.05
CA LYS A 51 -3.79 -6.62 2.99
C LYS A 51 -4.02 -5.16 2.59
N HIS A 52 -2.95 -4.42 2.31
CA HIS A 52 -3.05 -3.17 1.60
C HIS A 52 -3.36 -3.49 0.13
N GLU A 53 -4.58 -3.23 -0.31
CA GLU A 53 -5.04 -3.66 -1.63
C GLU A 53 -4.34 -2.87 -2.74
N LYS A 54 -4.14 -1.55 -2.57
CA LYS A 54 -3.49 -0.65 -3.55
C LYS A 54 -2.81 0.54 -2.85
N TYR A 55 -1.63 0.92 -3.34
CA TYR A 55 -0.95 2.17 -2.99
C TYR A 55 -0.66 2.94 -4.29
N LEU A 56 -1.13 4.18 -4.39
CA LEU A 56 -0.99 5.03 -5.59
C LEU A 56 -1.43 4.34 -6.90
N GLY A 57 -2.51 3.56 -6.85
CA GLY A 57 -3.02 2.82 -8.02
C GLY A 57 -2.27 1.53 -8.38
N ILE A 58 -1.24 1.16 -7.61
CA ILE A 58 -0.47 -0.07 -7.80
C ILE A 58 -0.77 -1.04 -6.65
N PRO A 59 -1.01 -2.34 -6.90
CA PRO A 59 -1.12 -3.34 -5.84
C PRO A 59 0.09 -3.28 -4.90
N ALA A 60 -0.14 -3.05 -3.60
CA ALA A 60 0.94 -2.88 -2.63
C ALA A 60 1.69 -4.19 -2.32
N VAL A 61 1.09 -5.34 -2.68
CA VAL A 61 1.68 -6.68 -2.52
C VAL A 61 2.10 -7.20 -3.89
N VAL A 62 3.38 -7.02 -4.26
CA VAL A 62 3.97 -7.60 -5.47
C VAL A 62 4.33 -9.08 -5.21
N GLY A 63 3.30 -9.90 -5.00
CA GLY A 63 3.40 -11.37 -4.97
C GLY A 63 2.84 -12.03 -6.24
N GLN A 64 2.15 -11.24 -7.07
CA GLN A 64 1.60 -11.67 -8.35
C GLN A 64 2.59 -11.42 -9.48
N SER A 65 2.45 -12.16 -10.59
CA SER A 65 3.33 -12.00 -11.74
C SER A 65 3.30 -10.55 -12.25
N LYS A 66 4.44 -10.03 -12.75
CA LYS A 66 4.52 -8.67 -13.30
C LYS A 66 3.38 -8.38 -14.29
N ARG A 67 2.95 -9.38 -15.06
CA ARG A 67 1.84 -9.26 -16.03
C ARG A 67 0.50 -8.89 -15.37
N GLU A 68 0.19 -9.47 -14.22
CA GLU A 68 -1.08 -9.27 -13.53
C GLU A 68 -1.16 -7.88 -12.88
N VAL A 69 -0.04 -7.42 -12.32
CA VAL A 69 0.11 -6.05 -11.80
C VAL A 69 -0.05 -5.01 -12.93
N PHE A 70 0.61 -5.23 -14.07
CA PHE A 70 0.49 -4.34 -15.23
C PHE A 70 -0.91 -4.36 -15.85
N SER A 71 -1.64 -5.49 -15.82
CA SER A 71 -3.02 -5.53 -16.29
C SER A 71 -3.97 -4.75 -15.37
N THR A 72 -3.79 -4.83 -14.05
CA THR A 72 -4.59 -4.03 -13.11
C THR A 72 -4.37 -2.53 -13.37
N LEU A 73 -3.11 -2.12 -13.53
CA LEU A 73 -2.76 -0.74 -13.86
C LEU A 73 -3.41 -0.29 -15.18
N ARG A 74 -3.34 -1.11 -16.23
CA ARG A 74 -3.92 -0.76 -17.54
C ARG A 74 -5.44 -0.60 -17.49
N THR A 75 -6.12 -1.38 -16.65
CA THR A 75 -7.57 -1.28 -16.46
C THR A 75 -7.96 -0.03 -15.68
N GLU A 76 -7.20 0.35 -14.65
CA GLU A 76 -7.50 1.54 -13.84
C GLU A 76 -7.12 2.86 -14.53
N TYR A 77 -6.11 2.86 -15.41
CA TYR A 77 -5.63 4.04 -16.12
C TYR A 77 -6.00 4.10 -17.62
N GLY A 78 -6.88 3.24 -18.15
CA GLY A 78 -7.24 3.24 -19.58
C GLY A 78 -7.86 4.59 -20.02
N GLN A 79 -7.52 5.24 -21.15
CA GLN A 79 -7.09 4.80 -22.49
C GLN A 79 -6.19 5.88 -23.15
N ASP A 80 -5.31 5.59 -24.13
CA ASP A 80 -5.70 5.35 -25.53
C ASP A 80 -4.96 4.17 -26.20
N SER A 81 -5.67 3.59 -27.16
CA SER A 81 -5.42 2.39 -27.95
C SER A 81 -4.46 2.61 -29.14
N ARG A 82 -3.85 1.51 -29.60
CA ARG A 82 -3.29 1.25 -30.95
C ARG A 82 -1.78 1.42 -31.22
N VAL A 83 -0.95 1.95 -30.33
CA VAL A 83 0.50 2.04 -30.61
C VAL A 83 1.31 1.12 -29.70
N GLY A 84 1.80 0.00 -30.24
CA GLY A 84 3.02 -0.63 -29.72
C GLY A 84 2.92 -1.98 -29.02
N SER A 85 2.01 -2.89 -29.40
CA SER A 85 2.08 -4.28 -28.89
C SER A 85 3.16 -5.16 -29.55
N ALA A 86 4.01 -4.63 -30.44
CA ALA A 86 4.98 -5.43 -31.20
C ALA A 86 6.47 -5.14 -30.94
N LYS A 87 6.82 -4.18 -30.07
CA LYS A 87 8.22 -3.77 -29.87
C LYS A 87 8.54 -3.48 -28.41
N LEU A 88 8.47 -4.48 -27.53
CA LEU A 88 9.05 -4.31 -26.20
C LEU A 88 9.99 -5.42 -25.74
N PHE A 89 10.05 -6.57 -26.41
CA PHE A 89 11.05 -7.59 -26.11
C PHE A 89 11.42 -8.37 -27.38
N HIS A 90 12.21 -7.77 -28.25
CA HIS A 90 13.02 -8.55 -29.20
C HIS A 90 14.40 -8.71 -28.55
N ARG A 91 14.73 -9.93 -28.13
CA ARG A 91 16.12 -10.30 -27.84
C ARG A 91 16.75 -10.58 -29.22
N PRO A 92 17.76 -9.84 -29.68
CA PRO A 92 18.47 -10.23 -30.88
C PRO A 92 19.29 -11.48 -30.50
N THR A 93 18.90 -12.63 -31.05
CA THR A 93 19.80 -13.78 -31.13
C THR A 93 20.87 -13.43 -32.17
N ARG A 94 22.13 -13.52 -31.74
CA ARG A 94 23.27 -13.63 -32.66
C ARG A 94 23.39 -15.07 -33.13
#